data_AF-A0A814YU42-F1
#
_entry.id   AF-A0A814YU42-F1
#
_cell.length_a   1.000
_cell.length_b   1.000
_cell.length_c   1.000
_cell.angle_alpha   90.00
_cell.angle_beta   90.00
_cell.angle_gamma   90.00
#
_symmetry.space_group_name_H-M   'P 1'
#
loop_
_entity.id
_entity.type
_entity.pdbx_description
1 polymer ?
#
loop_
_entity_poly.entity_id
_entity_poly.type
_entity_poly.pdbx_seq_one_letter_code
_entity_poly.pdbx_strand_id
1 'polypeptide(L)'
;MDSNSILLRVTIPPNVQARIMFEPLFVGAQCKTLTENKKVIWSSNITAMNEQEYNVEKDSITGLMTVHIRSSQYEFQALWH
;
A
#
# COMPACT_ATOMS: atom_id res chain seq x y z
N MET A 1 -10.20 2.44 21.43
CA MET A 1 -9.32 3.49 20.86
C MET A 1 -9.62 3.51 19.38
N ASP A 2 -10.19 4.61 18.90
CA ASP A 2 -10.55 4.72 17.48
C ASP A 2 -9.27 4.85 16.65
N SER A 3 -9.10 3.97 15.66
CA SER A 3 -7.99 4.08 14.71
C SER A 3 -8.30 5.20 13.73
N ASN A 4 -7.39 6.15 13.60
CA ASN A 4 -7.45 7.10 12.50
C ASN A 4 -7.12 6.38 11.19
N SER A 5 -7.78 6.77 10.11
CA SER A 5 -7.56 6.17 8.79
C SER A 5 -7.58 7.19 7.67
N ILE A 6 -6.79 6.91 6.63
CA ILE A 6 -6.87 7.60 5.35
C ILE A 6 -6.96 6.56 4.23
N LEU A 7 -7.80 6.83 3.24
CA LEU A 7 -7.93 6.03 2.03
C LEU A 7 -7.53 6.88 0.83
N LEU A 8 -6.46 6.48 0.16
CA LEU A 8 -5.98 7.12 -1.05
C LEU A 8 -6.38 6.29 -2.27
N ARG A 9 -7.02 6.93 -3.24
CA ARG A 9 -7.37 6.31 -4.52
C ARG A 9 -6.41 6.81 -5.60
N VAL A 10 -5.78 5.89 -6.30
CA VAL A 10 -4.82 6.22 -7.36
C VAL A 10 -5.17 5.45 -8.61
N THR A 11 -5.22 6.14 -9.75
CA THR A 11 -5.38 5.54 -11.07
C THR A 11 -4.07 5.67 -11.82
N ILE A 12 -3.49 4.53 -12.20
CA ILE A 12 -2.26 4.49 -13.00
C ILE A 12 -2.65 4.28 -14.47
N PRO A 13 -2.29 5.22 -15.38
CA PRO A 13 -2.63 5.11 -16.80
C PRO A 13 -2.11 3.82 -17.45
N PRO A 14 -2.69 3.38 -18.58
CA PRO A 14 -2.22 2.22 -19.33
C PRO A 14 -0.74 2.30 -19.74
N ASN A 15 -0.06 1.16 -19.73
CA ASN A 15 1.35 1.00 -20.10
C ASN A 15 2.35 1.82 -19.26
N VAL A 16 1.99 2.14 -18.01
CA VAL A 16 2.82 2.86 -17.05
C VAL A 16 3.09 1.99 -15.84
N GLN A 17 4.33 2.04 -15.33
CA GLN A 17 4.68 1.52 -14.02
C GLN A 17 4.81 2.69 -13.05
N ALA A 18 4.32 2.52 -11.83
CA ALA A 18 4.39 3.54 -10.80
C ALA A 18 5.02 2.98 -9.52
N ARG A 19 5.62 3.90 -8.77
CA ARG A 19 6.12 3.65 -7.41
C ARG A 19 5.37 4.57 -6.48
N ILE A 20 4.79 4.01 -5.43
CA ILE A 20 4.13 4.77 -4.38
C ILE A 20 4.92 4.56 -3.10
N MET A 21 5.37 5.66 -2.52
CA MET A 21 6.16 5.68 -1.30
C MET A 21 5.30 6.18 -0.16
N PHE A 22 5.26 5.41 0.92
CA PHE A 22 4.66 5.76 2.19
C PHE A 22 5.77 6.09 3.17
N GLU A 23 5.93 7.38 3.45
CA GLU A 23 6.84 7.90 4.45
C GLU A 23 6.07 8.14 5.75
N PRO A 24 6.32 7.36 6.81
CA PRO A 24 5.61 7.53 8.07
C PRO A 24 6.04 8.85 8.74
N LEU A 25 5.09 9.78 8.90
CA LEU A 25 5.30 10.99 9.71
C LEU A 25 5.24 10.73 11.22
N PHE A 26 4.64 9.60 11.62
CA PHE A 26 4.47 9.20 13.01
C PHE A 26 4.74 7.70 13.17
N VAL A 27 5.23 7.30 14.34
CA VAL A 27 5.46 5.89 14.68
C VAL A 27 4.13 5.12 14.60
N GLY A 28 4.11 4.04 13.81
CA GLY A 28 2.95 3.16 13.67
C GLY A 28 1.98 3.52 12.54
N ALA A 29 2.10 4.72 11.94
CA ALA A 29 1.37 5.07 10.73
C ALA A 29 1.91 4.27 9.54
N GLN A 30 1.15 3.30 9.06
CA GLN A 30 1.59 2.43 7.97
C GLN A 30 0.44 2.08 7.05
N CYS A 31 0.76 1.85 5.77
CA CYS A 31 -0.20 1.22 4.85
C CYS A 31 -0.52 -0.19 5.37
N LYS A 32 -1.81 -0.50 5.43
CA LYS A 32 -2.36 -1.74 5.98
C LYS A 32 -2.95 -2.63 4.93
N THR A 33 -3.58 -2.05 3.93
CA THR A 33 -4.30 -2.76 2.87
C THR A 33 -4.06 -2.04 1.55
N LEU A 34 -3.79 -2.85 0.53
CA LEU A 34 -3.73 -2.46 -0.87
C LEU A 34 -4.80 -3.21 -1.62
N THR A 35 -5.69 -2.46 -2.25
CA THR A 35 -6.80 -2.98 -3.04
C THR A 35 -6.60 -2.58 -4.49
N GLU A 36 -6.67 -3.53 -5.41
CA GLU A 36 -6.71 -3.28 -6.85
C GLU A 36 -8.08 -3.69 -7.38
N ASN A 37 -8.77 -2.80 -8.09
CA ASN A 37 -10.09 -3.09 -8.67
C ASN A 37 -11.07 -3.75 -7.68
N LYS A 38 -11.09 -3.27 -6.43
CA LYS A 38 -11.89 -3.77 -5.29
C LYS A 38 -11.47 -5.15 -4.72
N LYS A 39 -10.36 -5.73 -5.19
CA LYS A 39 -9.77 -6.95 -4.64
C LYS A 39 -8.56 -6.60 -3.78
N VAL A 40 -8.52 -7.08 -2.54
CA VAL A 40 -7.33 -6.93 -1.69
C VAL A 40 -6.22 -7.78 -2.31
N ILE A 41 -5.17 -7.12 -2.79
CA ILE A 41 -3.99 -7.80 -3.36
C ILE A 41 -2.89 -7.95 -2.32
N TRP A 42 -2.82 -7.05 -1.34
CA TRP A 42 -1.91 -7.13 -0.22
C TRP A 42 -2.55 -6.59 1.07
N SER A 43 -2.20 -7.18 2.21
CA SER A 43 -2.45 -6.57 3.51
C SER A 43 -1.37 -6.94 4.51
N SER A 44 -1.17 -6.11 5.53
CA SER A 44 -0.18 -6.37 6.58
C SER A 44 -0.46 -7.65 7.40
N ASN A 45 -1.67 -8.21 7.28
CA ASN A 45 -2.13 -9.36 8.06
C ASN A 45 -2.15 -10.67 7.23
N ILE A 46 -1.88 -10.60 5.93
CA ILE A 46 -1.99 -11.74 5.02
C ILE A 46 -0.63 -11.94 4.32
N THR A 47 -0.03 -13.12 4.51
CA THR A 47 1.27 -13.51 3.96
C THR A 47 1.23 -13.99 2.50
N ALA A 48 0.08 -13.88 1.83
CA ALA A 48 -0.08 -14.34 0.45
C ALA A 48 0.56 -13.33 -0.51
N MET A 49 1.85 -13.51 -0.76
CA MET A 49 2.57 -12.83 -1.84
C MET A 49 2.10 -13.42 -3.18
N ASN A 50 1.27 -12.67 -3.90
CA ASN A 50 1.16 -12.83 -5.34
C ASN A 50 2.27 -11.97 -5.98
N GLU A 51 3.49 -12.50 -6.05
CA GLU A 51 4.68 -11.80 -6.57
C GLU A 51 4.55 -11.36 -8.04
N GLN A 52 3.53 -11.83 -8.76
CA GLN A 52 3.34 -11.53 -10.18
C GLN A 52 2.66 -10.17 -10.45
N GLU A 53 1.94 -9.57 -9.50
CA GLU A 53 1.13 -8.37 -9.73
C GLU A 53 1.69 -7.09 -9.06
N TYR A 54 2.39 -7.23 -7.93
CA TYR A 54 2.94 -6.09 -7.18
C TYR A 54 4.20 -6.51 -6.40
N ASN A 55 5.08 -5.55 -6.11
CA ASN A 55 6.21 -5.74 -5.19
C ASN A 55 6.12 -4.71 -4.06
N VAL A 56 6.23 -5.17 -2.81
CA VAL A 56 6.24 -4.32 -1.61
C VAL A 56 7.61 -4.44 -0.95
N GLU A 57 8.31 -3.31 -0.87
CA GLU A 57 9.52 -3.17 -0.08
C GLU A 57 9.17 -2.45 1.23
N LYS A 58 9.62 -3.01 2.36
CA LYS A 58 9.38 -2.41 3.67
C LYS A 58 10.67 -2.39 4.49
N ASP A 59 11.03 -1.21 4.98
CA ASP A 59 12.09 -1.02 5.96
C ASP A 59 11.50 -1.15 7.37
N SER A 60 11.98 -2.12 8.14
CA SER A 60 11.51 -2.38 9.50
C SER A 60 12.05 -1.39 10.54
N ILE A 61 13.12 -0.67 10.23
CA ILE A 61 13.77 0.30 11.10
C ILE A 61 13.09 1.67 10.94
N THR A 62 12.89 2.11 9.70
CA THR A 62 12.33 3.44 9.40
C THR A 62 10.80 3.41 9.22
N GLY A 63 10.21 2.24 8.97
CA GLY A 63 8.80 2.10 8.63
C GLY A 63 8.47 2.54 7.20
N LEU A 64 9.47 2.92 6.40
CA LEU A 64 9.30 3.28 5.00
C LEU A 64 8.75 2.09 4.23
N MET A 65 7.75 2.34 3.38
CA MET A 65 7.17 1.32 2.52
C MET A 65 7.06 1.84 1.08
N THR A 66 7.59 1.07 0.14
CA THR A 66 7.49 1.35 -1.29
C THR A 66 6.69 0.25 -1.97
N VAL A 67 5.67 0.64 -2.73
CA VAL A 67 4.85 -0.29 -3.52
C VAL A 67 5.12 -0.04 -5.00
N HIS A 68 5.53 -1.08 -5.69
CA HIS A 68 5.71 -1.11 -7.14
C HIS A 68 4.46 -1.72 -7.76
N ILE A 69 3.79 -0.93 -8.60
CA ILE A 69 2.49 -1.27 -9.20
C ILE A 69 2.49 -0.95 -10.70
N ARG A 70 1.53 -1.56 -11.40
CA ARG A 70 1.33 -1.38 -12.85
C ARG A 70 0.09 -0.53 -13.11
N SER A 71 -0.30 -0.44 -14.37
CA SER A 71 -1.54 0.23 -14.80
C SER A 71 -2.77 -0.44 -14.20
N SER A 72 -3.49 0.29 -13.35
CA SER A 72 -4.75 -0.15 -12.74
C SER A 72 -5.37 0.95 -11.89
N GLN A 73 -6.46 0.63 -11.20
CA GLN A 73 -7.01 1.45 -10.14
C GLN A 73 -6.72 0.82 -8.78
N TYR A 74 -6.08 1.58 -7.90
CA TYR A 74 -5.68 1.14 -6.57
C TYR A 74 -6.33 1.99 -5.47
N GLU A 75 -6.59 1.35 -4.33
CA GLU A 75 -6.91 2.01 -3.07
C GLU A 75 -5.88 1.60 -2.01
N PHE A 76 -5.31 2.59 -1.32
CA PHE A 76 -4.33 2.41 -0.25
C PHE A 76 -4.95 2.89 1.05
N GLN A 77 -5.06 2.00 2.03
CA GLN A 77 -5.54 2.38 3.36
C GLN A 77 -4.35 2.42 4.32
N ALA A 78 -4.12 3.57 4.94
CA ALA A 78 -3.19 3.70 6.05
C ALA A 78 -3.95 3.93 7.36
N LEU A 79 -3.45 3.34 8.45
CA LEU A 79 -4.04 3.41 9.79
C LEU A 79 -2.98 3.91 10.79
N TRP A 80 -3.42 4.67 11.79
CA TRP A 80 -2.60 5.07 12.94
C TRP A 80 -3.46 5.25 14.21
N HIS A 81 -2.78 5.35 15.36
CA HIS A 81 -3.37 5.51 16.69
C HIS A 81 -2.81 6.74 17.38
#